data_AF-A0A965A417-F1
#
_entry.id   AF-A0A965A417-F1
#
_cell.length_a   1.000
_cell.length_b   1.000
_cell.length_c   1.000
_cell.angle_alpha   90.00
_cell.angle_beta   90.00
_cell.angle_gamma   90.00
#
_symmetry.space_group_name_H-M   'P 1'
#
loop_
_entity.id
_entity.type
_entity.pdbx_description
1 polymer ?
#
loop_
_entity_poly.entity_id
_entity_poly.type
_entity_poly.pdbx_seq_one_letter_code
_entity_poly.pdbx_strand_id
1 'polypeptide(L)'
;MPKASASQPNPGQVDGSAKRAWTFLTNHGHVLVCVAQNPDIRIAEIADLVGIGERAAHRIVQDLVDGGYVVRRHVGRRNTYSVDFSQSFRHPLEADHSIGEVFRVLAGLR
;
A
#
# COMPACT_ATOMS: atom_id res chain seq x y z
N MET A 1 -19.33 -30.98 13.22
CA MET A 1 -19.51 -29.90 12.21
C MET A 1 -21.01 -29.70 12.03
N PRO A 2 -21.56 -28.47 11.95
CA PRO A 2 -20.97 -27.21 11.44
C PRO A 2 -20.94 -26.07 12.50
N LYS A 3 -19.83 -25.34 12.68
CA LYS A 3 -19.42 -24.04 12.07
C LYS A 3 -20.46 -22.91 12.23
N ALA A 4 -20.24 -22.02 13.20
CA ALA A 4 -20.85 -20.69 13.29
C ALA A 4 -19.74 -19.64 13.31
N SER A 5 -19.88 -18.65 12.42
CA SER A 5 -18.88 -17.68 11.97
C SER A 5 -18.20 -16.90 13.08
N ALA A 6 -16.86 -16.93 13.09
CA ALA A 6 -16.08 -15.84 13.63
C ALA A 6 -16.27 -14.62 12.71
N SER A 7 -17.05 -13.63 13.16
CA SER A 7 -17.08 -12.32 12.54
C SER A 7 -15.69 -11.70 12.63
N GLN A 8 -15.02 -11.58 11.49
CA GLN A 8 -13.76 -10.86 11.40
C GLN A 8 -14.01 -9.36 11.70
N PRO A 9 -13.20 -8.71 12.55
CA PRO A 9 -13.27 -7.27 12.71
C PRO A 9 -12.76 -6.58 11.44
N ASN A 10 -13.57 -5.64 10.93
CA ASN A 10 -13.28 -4.82 9.75
C ASN A 10 -12.17 -3.78 10.08
N PRO A 11 -10.99 -3.81 9.43
CA PRO A 11 -9.96 -2.81 9.66
C PRO A 11 -10.32 -1.54 8.87
N GLY A 12 -11.12 -0.66 9.48
CA GLY A 12 -11.48 0.61 8.84
C GLY A 12 -12.61 1.39 9.50
N GLN A 13 -13.35 0.78 10.44
CA GLN A 13 -14.38 1.51 11.17
C GLN A 13 -13.82 2.05 12.48
N VAL A 14 -13.45 3.33 12.48
CA VAL A 14 -13.22 4.09 13.71
C VAL A 14 -14.29 5.16 13.84
N ASP A 15 -15.24 4.88 14.74
CA ASP A 15 -16.09 5.91 15.35
C ASP A 15 -15.19 7.03 15.90
N GLY A 16 -15.65 8.28 15.76
CA GLY A 16 -14.89 9.53 15.85
C GLY A 16 -14.18 9.89 17.16
N SER A 17 -13.75 8.92 17.96
CA SER A 17 -12.92 9.11 19.17
C SER A 17 -11.87 8.01 19.40
N ALA A 18 -11.68 7.06 18.47
CA ALA A 18 -10.62 6.06 18.61
C ALA A 18 -9.24 6.68 18.28
N LYS A 19 -8.36 6.74 19.28
CA LYS A 19 -6.92 7.03 19.09
C LYS A 19 -6.41 6.19 17.92
N ARG A 20 -5.87 6.86 16.89
CA ARG A 20 -5.22 6.23 15.75
C ARG A 20 -4.15 5.26 16.31
N ALA A 21 -4.40 3.96 16.21
CA ALA A 21 -3.48 2.95 16.71
C ALA A 21 -2.15 3.09 15.95
N TRP A 22 -1.02 2.96 16.65
CA TRP A 22 0.27 3.05 16.01
C TRP A 22 0.48 1.83 15.10
N THR A 23 0.94 2.06 13.88
CA THR A 23 1.29 1.03 12.90
C THR A 23 2.77 1.13 12.58
N PHE A 24 3.40 0.01 12.17
CA PHE A 24 4.81 0.01 11.78
C PHE A 24 5.06 0.75 10.46
N LEU A 25 4.17 0.56 9.47
CA LEU A 25 4.27 1.23 8.18
C LEU A 25 3.48 2.53 8.19
N THR A 26 4.01 3.51 7.46
CA THR A 26 3.25 4.70 7.08
C THR A 26 2.19 4.33 6.03
N ASN A 27 1.24 5.23 5.78
CA ASN A 27 0.29 5.04 4.67
C ASN A 27 0.98 4.82 3.32
N HIS A 28 2.14 5.45 3.08
CA HIS A 28 2.93 5.21 1.87
C HIS A 28 3.41 3.75 1.79
N GLY A 29 3.90 3.20 2.89
CA GLY A 29 4.29 1.79 2.96
C GLY A 29 3.11 0.86 2.72
N HIS A 30 1.95 1.14 3.32
CA HIS A 30 0.75 0.33 3.09
C HIS A 30 0.28 0.37 1.63
N VAL A 31 0.24 1.56 1.01
CA VAL A 31 -0.11 1.69 -0.42
C VAL A 31 0.89 0.95 -1.30
N LEU A 32 2.19 1.03 -1.01
CA LEU A 32 3.22 0.32 -1.77
C LEU A 32 3.03 -1.20 -1.72
N VAL A 33 2.68 -1.75 -0.55
CA VAL A 33 2.34 -3.18 -0.39
C VAL A 33 1.11 -3.54 -1.22
N CYS A 34 0.03 -2.75 -1.17
CA CYS A 34 -1.18 -3.01 -1.96
C CYS A 34 -0.88 -3.06 -3.47
N VAL A 35 -0.09 -2.10 -3.97
CA VAL A 35 0.32 -2.05 -5.38
C VAL A 35 1.23 -3.23 -5.75
N ALA A 36 2.16 -3.61 -4.87
CA ALA A 36 3.04 -4.75 -5.10
C ALA A 36 2.28 -6.08 -5.18
N GLN A 37 1.24 -6.26 -4.36
CA GLN A 37 0.42 -7.47 -4.34
C GLN A 37 -0.56 -7.56 -5.51
N ASN A 38 -1.08 -6.41 -5.97
CA ASN A 38 -2.01 -6.34 -7.08
C ASN A 38 -1.69 -5.17 -8.02
N PRO A 39 -0.98 -5.44 -9.14
CA PRO A 39 -0.65 -4.44 -10.17
C PRO A 39 -1.85 -3.69 -10.76
N ASP A 40 -3.04 -4.29 -10.80
CA ASP A 40 -4.24 -3.71 -11.42
C ASP A 40 -5.20 -3.08 -10.40
N ILE A 41 -4.77 -2.93 -9.15
CA ILE A 41 -5.59 -2.40 -8.07
C ILE A 41 -6.06 -0.97 -8.36
N ARG A 42 -7.32 -0.68 -8.05
CA ARG A 42 -7.89 0.66 -8.20
C ARG A 42 -7.56 1.54 -7.00
N ILE A 43 -7.49 2.84 -7.22
CA ILE A 43 -7.24 3.83 -6.15
C ILE A 43 -8.34 3.76 -5.07
N ALA A 44 -9.59 3.50 -5.46
CA ALA A 44 -10.69 3.30 -4.51
C ALA A 44 -10.44 2.08 -3.60
N GLU A 45 -10.02 0.95 -4.17
CA GLU A 45 -9.70 -0.25 -3.41
C GLU A 45 -8.48 -0.04 -2.50
N ILE A 46 -7.46 0.70 -2.95
CA ILE A 46 -6.32 1.10 -2.11
C ILE A 46 -6.83 1.92 -0.90
N ALA A 47 -7.72 2.88 -1.14
CA ALA A 47 -8.25 3.75 -0.10
C ALA A 47 -8.98 2.95 0.99
N ASP A 48 -9.82 2.01 0.57
CA ASP A 48 -10.56 1.12 1.46
C ASP A 48 -9.63 0.20 2.26
N LEU A 49 -8.66 -0.45 1.60
CA LEU A 49 -7.72 -1.38 2.26
C LEU A 49 -6.81 -0.68 3.27
N VAL A 50 -6.39 0.56 2.98
CA VAL A 50 -5.48 1.32 3.84
C VAL A 50 -6.25 2.13 4.90
N GLY A 51 -7.57 2.28 4.76
CA GLY A 51 -8.40 3.07 5.69
C GLY A 51 -8.17 4.57 5.56
N ILE A 52 -7.97 5.07 4.34
CA ILE A 52 -7.76 6.49 4.03
C ILE A 52 -8.77 6.96 2.98
N GLY A 53 -8.94 8.28 2.82
CA GLY A 53 -9.79 8.81 1.74
C GLY A 53 -9.17 8.62 0.36
N GLU A 54 -9.99 8.46 -0.68
CA GLU A 54 -9.54 8.29 -2.07
C GLU A 54 -8.57 9.38 -2.55
N ARG A 55 -8.81 10.64 -2.17
CA ARG A 55 -7.90 11.75 -2.50
C ARG A 55 -6.52 11.57 -1.87
N ALA A 56 -6.45 11.01 -0.67
CA ALA A 56 -5.18 10.71 -0.01
C ALA A 56 -4.48 9.52 -0.67
N ALA A 57 -5.22 8.46 -1.01
CA ALA A 57 -4.68 7.33 -1.76
C ALA A 57 -4.12 7.77 -3.13
N HIS A 58 -4.87 8.59 -3.88
CA HIS A 58 -4.41 9.16 -5.14
C HIS A 58 -3.12 9.96 -4.97
N ARG A 59 -3.04 10.84 -3.98
CA ARG A 59 -1.83 11.64 -3.70
C ARG A 59 -0.64 10.75 -3.38
N ILE A 60 -0.82 9.75 -2.52
CA ILE A 60 0.26 8.83 -2.14
C ILE A 60 0.74 8.03 -3.35
N VAL A 61 -0.16 7.54 -4.20
CA VAL A 61 0.22 6.86 -5.44
C VAL A 61 1.01 7.81 -6.35
N GLN A 62 0.61 9.07 -6.46
CA GLN A 62 1.34 10.07 -7.22
C GLN A 62 2.74 10.33 -6.63
N ASP A 63 2.85 10.50 -5.31
CA ASP A 63 4.13 10.71 -4.61
C ASP A 63 5.09 9.53 -4.81
N LEU A 64 4.56 8.29 -4.84
CA LEU A 64 5.33 7.09 -5.14
C LEU A 64 5.76 7.02 -6.61
N VAL A 65 4.93 7.51 -7.53
CA VAL A 65 5.26 7.59 -8.96
C VAL A 65 6.32 8.66 -9.22
N ASP A 66 6.13 9.86 -8.69
CA ASP A 66 7.08 10.98 -8.82
C ASP A 66 8.42 10.63 -8.14
N GLY A 67 8.36 9.81 -7.10
CA GLY A 67 9.53 9.23 -6.44
C GLY A 67 10.26 8.13 -7.19
N GLY A 68 9.70 7.63 -8.30
CA GLY A 68 10.28 6.51 -9.05
C GLY A 68 10.13 5.15 -8.37
N TYR A 69 9.33 5.02 -7.31
CA TYR A 69 9.06 3.73 -6.63
C TYR A 69 7.97 2.93 -7.34
N VAL A 70 7.01 3.62 -7.96
CA VAL A 70 5.92 3.00 -8.72
C VAL A 70 5.95 3.51 -10.15
N VAL A 71 5.90 2.61 -11.11
CA VAL A 71 5.70 2.96 -12.51
C VAL A 71 4.25 2.71 -12.88
N ARG A 72 3.58 3.75 -13.38
CA ARG A 72 2.21 3.66 -13.89
C ARG A 72 2.25 3.46 -15.40
N ARG A 73 1.55 2.43 -15.89
CA ARG A 73 1.32 2.18 -17.32
C ARG A 73 -0.16 2.24 -17.62
N HIS A 74 -0.53 2.89 -18.72
CA HIS A 74 -1.91 2.93 -19.18
C HIS A 74 -2.16 1.76 -20.14
N VAL A 75 -3.08 0.87 -19.77
CA VAL A 75 -3.45 -0.32 -20.55
C VAL A 75 -4.95 -0.24 -20.86
N GLY A 76 -5.29 0.27 -22.04
CA GLY A 76 -6.67 0.44 -22.48
C GLY A 76 -7.43 1.45 -21.61
N ARG A 77 -8.41 1.00 -20.82
CA ARG A 77 -9.19 1.87 -19.90
C ARG A 77 -8.67 1.85 -18.47
N ARG A 78 -7.64 1.07 -18.18
CA ARG A 78 -7.13 0.84 -16.82
C ARG A 78 -5.68 1.28 -16.70
N ASN A 79 -5.29 1.59 -15.48
CA ASN A 79 -3.88 1.72 -15.13
C ASN A 79 -3.42 0.39 -14.56
N THR A 80 -2.22 -0.01 -14.95
CA THR A 80 -1.47 -1.09 -14.32
C THR A 80 -0.22 -0.46 -13.71
N TYR A 81 0.10 -0.87 -12.48
CA TYR A 81 1.20 -0.35 -11.70
C TYR A 81 2.26 -1.44 -11.52
N SER A 82 3.53 -1.05 -11.47
CA SER A 82 4.63 -1.93 -11.09
C SER A 82 5.55 -1.24 -10.10
N VAL A 83 5.99 -1.96 -9.06
CA VAL A 83 6.92 -1.43 -8.06
C VAL A 83 8.36 -1.66 -8.52
N ASP A 84 9.19 -0.61 -8.42
CA ASP A 84 10.64 -0.73 -8.58
C ASP A 84 11.29 -1.01 -7.22
N PHE A 85 11.52 -2.28 -6.94
CA PHE A 85 12.14 -2.74 -5.70
C PHE A 85 13.64 -2.43 -5.60
N SER A 86 14.27 -1.92 -6.66
CA SER A 86 15.69 -1.56 -6.63
C SER A 86 15.96 -0.19 -5.99
N GLN A 87 14.91 0.62 -5.83
CA GLN A 87 15.03 1.95 -5.22
C GLN A 87 15.44 1.87 -3.74
N SER A 88 16.30 2.80 -3.32
CA SER A 88 16.69 2.94 -1.92
C SER A 88 15.60 3.57 -1.05
N PHE A 89 15.66 3.34 0.26
CA PHE A 89 14.89 4.15 1.20
C PHE A 89 15.32 5.62 1.16
N ARG A 90 14.37 6.55 1.36
CA ARG A 90 14.66 7.99 1.33
C ARG A 90 15.39 8.51 2.56
N HIS A 91 15.30 7.79 3.68
CA HIS A 91 15.88 8.25 4.94
C HIS A 91 17.37 7.90 4.99
N PRO A 92 18.27 8.84 5.37
CA PRO A 92 19.72 8.60 5.36
C PRO A 92 20.17 7.37 6.17
N LEU A 93 19.44 7.02 7.24
CA LEU A 93 19.74 5.83 8.04
C LEU A 93 19.57 4.51 7.28
N GLU A 94 18.76 4.50 6.22
CA GLU A 94 18.38 3.30 5.47
C GLU A 94 18.72 3.45 3.98
N ALA A 95 19.43 4.52 3.58
CA ALA A 95 19.67 4.85 2.18
C ALA A 95 20.53 3.80 1.44
N ASP A 96 21.34 3.05 2.17
CA ASP A 96 22.15 1.96 1.63
C ASP A 96 21.33 0.67 1.39
N HIS A 97 20.08 0.63 1.85
CA HIS A 97 19.17 -0.51 1.68
C HIS A 97 18.13 -0.24 0.60
N SER A 98 17.87 -1.26 -0.22
CA SER A 98 16.77 -1.22 -1.18
C SER A 98 15.43 -1.46 -0.49
N ILE A 99 14.36 -0.81 -0.96
CA ILE A 99 13.01 -1.10 -0.48
C ILE A 99 12.63 -2.57 -0.73
N GLY A 100 13.28 -3.22 -1.70
CA GLY A 100 13.12 -4.65 -2.00
C GLY A 100 13.42 -5.58 -0.84
N GLU A 101 14.33 -5.21 0.07
CA GLU A 101 14.72 -6.05 1.22
C GLU A 101 13.56 -6.25 2.21
N VAL A 102 12.64 -5.28 2.29
CA VAL A 102 11.48 -5.33 3.18
C VAL A 102 10.21 -5.66 2.41
N PHE A 103 9.95 -4.94 1.33
CA PHE A 103 8.64 -4.96 0.69
C PHE A 103 8.37 -6.20 -0.17
N ARG A 104 9.41 -6.90 -0.68
CA ARG A 104 9.18 -8.18 -1.39
C ARG A 104 8.59 -9.24 -0.46
N VAL A 105 9.12 -9.34 0.76
CA VAL A 105 8.65 -10.28 1.78
C VAL A 105 7.20 -9.98 2.16
N LEU A 106 6.87 -8.70 2.38
CA LEU A 106 5.50 -8.27 2.71
C LEU A 106 4.52 -8.46 1.54
N ALA A 107 4.99 -8.31 0.30
CA ALA A 107 4.18 -8.54 -0.90
C ALA A 107 4.03 -10.03 -1.24
N GLY A 108 4.71 -10.94 -0.52
CA GLY A 108 4.70 -12.36 -0.82
C GLY A 108 5.45 -12.73 -2.12
N LEU A 109 6.27 -11.81 -2.63
CA LEU A 109 7.10 -12.00 -3.81
C LEU A 109 8.40 -12.70 -3.34
N ARG A 110 8.57 -13.97 -3.73
CA ARG A 110 9.74 -14.78 -3.40
C ARG A 110 10.69 -14.88 -4.58
#